data_AF-A0AAV6WX66-F1
#
_entry.id   AF-A0AAV6WX66-F1
#
_cell.length_a   1.000
_cell.length_b   1.000
_cell.length_c   1.000
_cell.angle_alpha   90.00
_cell.angle_beta   90.00
_cell.angle_gamma   90.00
#
_symmetry.space_group_name_H-M   'P 1'
#
loop_
_entity.id
_entity.type
_entity.pdbx_description
1 polymer ?
#
loop_
_entity_poly.entity_id
_entity_poly.type
_entity_poly.pdbx_seq_one_letter_code
_entity_poly.pdbx_strand_id
1 'polypeptide(L)'
;MLNIKLMQKGSWRGYKGNNQEEKNLIFVVDRTVDEFTRTEFNILLIDENNEESKTELKMNGCPFKRACTIYNGNSIVAESSLMYKLGIGKVFVPRNRFRVTIFPGFIDRSFVASLIVLYFEGRKLWI
;
A
#
# COMPACT_ATOMS: atom_id res chain seq x y z
N MET A 1 12.39 -4.50 12.64
CA MET A 1 12.29 -5.16 11.31
C MET A 1 10.82 -5.46 11.05
N LEU A 2 10.30 -5.19 9.86
CA LEU A 2 8.93 -5.52 9.48
C LEU A 2 8.91 -6.84 8.71
N ASN A 3 8.07 -7.78 9.12
CA ASN A 3 7.86 -9.06 8.43
C ASN A 3 6.48 -9.10 7.81
N ILE A 4 6.37 -9.48 6.54
CA ILE A 4 5.09 -9.59 5.84
C ILE A 4 4.90 -11.03 5.41
N LYS A 5 3.78 -11.63 5.81
CA LYS A 5 3.41 -13.01 5.49
C LYS A 5 2.20 -13.02 4.58
N LEU A 6 2.33 -13.68 3.43
CA LEU A 6 1.17 -14.05 2.61
C LEU A 6 0.39 -15.16 3.33
N MET A 7 -0.90 -14.94 3.55
CA MET A 7 -1.80 -15.92 4.17
C MET A 7 -2.36 -16.84 3.09
N GLN A 8 -3.48 -16.48 2.46
CA GLN A 8 -4.11 -17.18 1.33
C GLN A 8 -4.96 -16.17 0.51
N LYS A 9 -5.17 -16.44 -0.79
CA LYS A 9 -6.09 -15.68 -1.67
C LYS A 9 -5.92 -14.15 -1.68
N GLY A 10 -4.69 -13.65 -1.56
CA GLY A 10 -4.42 -12.21 -1.57
C GLY A 10 -4.72 -11.51 -0.25
N SER A 11 -4.46 -12.19 0.87
CA SER A 11 -4.42 -11.61 2.20
C SER A 11 -2.99 -11.64 2.75
N TRP A 12 -2.53 -10.55 3.35
CA TRP A 12 -1.22 -10.42 3.99
C TRP A 12 -1.36 -9.99 5.45
N ARG A 13 -0.44 -10.46 6.27
CA ARG A 13 -0.28 -10.02 7.67
C ARG A 13 1.11 -9.43 7.89
N GLY A 14 1.16 -8.25 8.49
CA GLY A 14 2.39 -7.55 8.85
C GLY A 14 2.70 -7.73 10.34
N TYR A 15 3.93 -8.12 10.66
CA TYR A 15 4.40 -8.39 12.02
C TYR A 15 5.61 -7.52 12.37
N LYS A 16 5.65 -7.05 13.62
CA LYS A 16 6.81 -6.36 14.19
C LYS A 16 7.88 -7.37 14.62
N GLY A 17 9.11 -7.14 14.21
CA GLY A 17 10.25 -8.00 14.53
C GLY A 17 10.35 -9.24 13.66
N ASN A 18 11.04 -10.26 14.17
CA ASN A 18 11.30 -11.51 13.43
C ASN A 18 10.31 -12.63 13.81
N ASN A 19 9.56 -12.46 14.89
CA ASN A 19 8.63 -13.48 15.38
C ASN A 19 7.23 -13.22 14.81
N GLN A 20 6.68 -14.20 14.08
CA GLN A 20 5.33 -14.15 13.48
C GLN A 20 4.21 -14.52 14.49
N GLU A 21 4.39 -14.15 15.75
CA GLU A 21 3.40 -14.36 16.81
C GLU A 21 2.26 -13.34 16.69
N GLU A 22 1.02 -13.71 17.06
CA GLU A 22 -0.14 -12.80 16.94
C GLU A 22 0.03 -11.50 17.74
N LYS A 23 0.71 -11.56 18.89
CA LYS A 23 1.04 -10.37 19.70
C LYS A 23 1.91 -9.33 18.98
N ASN A 24 2.54 -9.72 17.87
CA ASN A 24 3.38 -8.83 17.06
C ASN A 24 2.64 -8.36 15.80
N LEU A 25 1.38 -8.74 15.59
CA LEU A 25 0.60 -8.36 14.41
C LEU A 25 0.32 -6.86 14.46
N ILE A 26 0.80 -6.13 13.45
CA ILE A 26 0.62 -4.68 13.35
C ILE A 26 -0.39 -4.29 12.26
N PHE A 27 -0.57 -5.13 11.25
CA PHE A 27 -1.61 -4.90 10.24
C PHE A 27 -2.05 -6.16 9.50
N VAL A 28 -3.25 -6.09 8.94
CA VAL A 28 -3.81 -7.06 7.99
C VAL A 28 -4.19 -6.32 6.71
N VAL A 29 -3.88 -6.90 5.56
CA VAL A 29 -4.26 -6.36 4.23
C VAL A 29 -5.01 -7.44 3.48
N ASP A 30 -6.22 -7.15 3.05
CA ASP A 30 -7.04 -8.03 2.24
C ASP A 30 -7.31 -7.40 0.88
N ARG A 31 -6.90 -8.09 -0.19
CA ARG A 31 -7.22 -7.69 -1.55
C ARG A 31 -8.67 -8.06 -1.87
N THR A 32 -9.49 -7.04 -2.10
CA THR A 32 -10.92 -7.19 -2.41
C THR A 32 -11.19 -7.20 -3.91
N VAL A 33 -10.40 -6.46 -4.70
CA VAL A 33 -10.50 -6.41 -6.15
C VAL A 33 -9.12 -6.60 -6.78
N ASP A 34 -9.03 -7.44 -7.80
CA ASP A 34 -7.79 -7.74 -8.51
C ASP A 34 -7.97 -7.78 -10.04
N GLU A 35 -8.08 -6.60 -10.64
CA GLU A 35 -8.18 -6.42 -12.09
C GLU A 35 -6.92 -5.73 -12.62
N PHE A 36 -6.77 -5.70 -13.95
CA PHE A 36 -5.63 -5.05 -14.60
C PHE A 36 -5.61 -3.53 -14.40
N THR A 37 -6.80 -2.90 -14.45
CA THR A 37 -6.98 -1.45 -14.36
C THR A 37 -7.56 -0.99 -13.02
N ARG A 38 -7.94 -1.93 -12.14
CA ARG A 38 -8.54 -1.66 -10.84
C ARG A 38 -8.02 -2.65 -9.80
N THR A 39 -7.54 -2.15 -8.68
CA THR A 39 -7.17 -2.99 -7.54
C THR A 39 -7.52 -2.27 -6.27
N GLU A 40 -8.12 -3.00 -5.35
CA GLU A 40 -8.63 -2.47 -4.08
C GLU A 40 -8.22 -3.39 -2.94
N PHE A 41 -7.69 -2.79 -1.87
CA PHE A 41 -7.38 -3.46 -0.62
C PHE A 41 -8.18 -2.82 0.52
N ASN A 42 -8.65 -3.66 1.44
CA ASN A 42 -9.03 -3.26 2.78
C ASN A 42 -7.85 -3.51 3.72
N ILE A 43 -7.57 -2.58 4.60
CA ILE A 43 -6.41 -2.62 5.48
C ILE A 43 -6.88 -2.37 6.91
N LEU A 44 -6.51 -3.27 7.83
CA LEU A 44 -6.74 -3.13 9.25
C LEU A 44 -5.39 -2.87 9.91
N LEU A 45 -5.19 -1.66 10.43
CA LEU A 45 -4.03 -1.30 11.24
C LEU A 45 -4.38 -1.51 12.72
N ILE A 46 -3.52 -2.22 13.43
CA ILE A 46 -3.70 -2.54 14.85
C ILE A 46 -2.79 -1.60 15.63
N ASP A 47 -3.36 -0.86 16.59
CA ASP A 47 -2.56 -0.01 17.47
C ASP A 47 -1.77 -0.88 18.46
N GLU A 48 -0.47 -0.60 18.58
CA GLU A 48 0.42 -1.29 19.52
C GLU A 48 0.05 -1.01 20.97
N ASN A 49 -0.55 0.15 21.27
CA ASN A 49 -0.90 0.56 22.62
C ASN A 49 -2.30 0.10 23.03
N ASN A 50 -3.14 -0.29 22.07
CA ASN A 50 -4.49 -0.74 22.33
C ASN A 50 -4.94 -1.70 21.23
N GLU A 51 -4.80 -3.00 21.47
CA GLU A 51 -5.17 -4.07 20.53
C GLU A 51 -6.66 -4.05 20.13
N GLU A 52 -7.53 -3.43 20.95
CA GLU A 52 -8.95 -3.23 20.61
C GLU A 52 -9.16 -2.07 19.64
N SER A 53 -8.28 -1.07 19.64
CA SER A 53 -8.33 0.02 18.68
C SER A 53 -7.75 -0.43 17.33
N LYS A 54 -8.64 -0.54 16.35
CA LYS A 54 -8.29 -0.86 14.96
C LYS A 54 -8.62 0.34 14.09
N THR A 55 -7.67 0.71 13.24
CA THR A 55 -7.89 1.73 12.21
C THR A 55 -8.12 1.05 10.88
N GLU A 56 -9.29 1.29 10.29
CA GLU A 56 -9.62 0.80 8.96
C GLU A 56 -9.16 1.79 7.90
N LEU A 57 -8.39 1.30 6.94
CA LEU A 57 -7.94 2.05 5.78
C LEU A 57 -8.42 1.36 4.51
N LYS A 58 -8.66 2.17 3.48
CA LYS A 58 -8.97 1.67 2.14
C LYS A 58 -7.88 2.09 1.19
N MET A 59 -7.44 1.17 0.35
CA MET A 59 -6.51 1.48 -0.72
C MET A 59 -7.16 1.07 -2.03
N ASN A 60 -7.22 1.97 -3.00
CA ASN A 60 -7.73 1.65 -4.33
C ASN A 60 -6.93 2.36 -5.41
N GLY A 61 -7.00 1.86 -6.64
CA GLY A 61 -6.29 2.48 -7.75
C GLY A 61 -6.24 1.65 -9.01
N CYS A 62 -5.40 2.10 -9.93
CA CYS A 62 -5.10 1.48 -11.21
C CYS A 62 -3.62 1.04 -11.26
N PRO A 63 -3.32 -0.27 -11.15
CA PRO A 63 -1.96 -0.78 -11.23
C PRO A 63 -1.28 -0.45 -12.56
N PHE A 64 -2.03 -0.52 -13.67
CA PHE A 64 -1.54 -0.16 -15.00
C PHE A 64 -1.04 1.29 -15.07
N LYS A 65 -1.71 2.21 -14.37
CA LYS A 65 -1.34 3.63 -14.30
C LYS A 65 -0.42 3.96 -13.13
N ARG A 66 0.10 2.96 -12.40
CA ARG A 66 0.91 3.14 -11.16
C ARG A 66 0.28 4.17 -10.21
N ALA A 67 -1.04 4.17 -10.15
CA ALA A 67 -1.81 5.14 -9.40
C ALA A 67 -2.61 4.38 -8.36
N CYS A 68 -2.39 4.69 -7.09
CA CYS A 68 -3.20 4.20 -6.00
C CYS A 68 -3.31 5.27 -4.92
N THR A 69 -4.39 5.24 -4.17
CA THR A 69 -4.66 6.20 -3.10
C THR A 69 -5.05 5.42 -1.86
N ILE A 70 -4.46 5.80 -0.74
CA ILE A 70 -4.72 5.25 0.60
C ILE A 70 -5.59 6.27 1.34
N TYR A 71 -6.74 5.82 1.81
CA TYR A 71 -7.76 6.59 2.48
C TYR A 71 -7.89 6.16 3.93
N ASN A 72 -8.04 7.14 4.83
CA ASN A 72 -8.51 6.98 6.19
C ASN A 72 -9.84 7.72 6.31
N GLY A 73 -10.96 6.99 6.30
CA GLY A 73 -12.29 7.59 6.16
C GLY A 73 -12.38 8.46 4.91
N ASN A 74 -12.60 9.76 5.11
CA ASN A 74 -12.70 10.75 4.03
C ASN A 74 -11.37 11.48 3.73
N SER A 75 -10.28 11.13 4.42
CA SER A 75 -8.99 11.79 4.27
C SER A 75 -8.03 10.94 3.44
N ILE A 76 -7.23 11.60 2.59
CA ILE A 76 -6.15 10.93 1.84
C ILE A 76 -4.88 10.92 2.70
N VAL A 77 -4.34 9.73 2.93
CA VAL A 77 -3.08 9.52 3.68
C VAL A 77 -1.90 9.56 2.73
N ALA A 78 -2.02 8.88 1.59
CA ALA A 78 -0.98 8.82 0.58
C ALA A 78 -1.57 8.53 -0.79
N GLU A 79 -0.86 8.97 -1.83
CA GLU A 79 -1.23 8.69 -3.21
C GLU A 79 0.01 8.43 -4.06
N SER A 80 -0.12 7.59 -5.08
CA SER A 80 0.89 7.41 -6.11
C SER A 80 0.39 7.94 -7.45
N SER A 81 1.30 8.45 -8.26
CA SER A 81 0.99 8.90 -9.61
C SER A 81 2.19 8.72 -10.55
N LEU A 82 1.91 8.38 -11.80
CA LEU A 82 2.92 8.38 -12.87
C LEU A 82 3.53 9.78 -13.03
N MET A 83 4.84 9.82 -13.26
CA MET A 83 5.58 11.08 -13.52
C MET A 83 5.43 11.56 -14.98
N TYR A 84 4.31 11.27 -15.65
CA TYR A 84 4.12 11.57 -17.08
C TYR A 84 4.12 13.07 -17.42
N LYS A 85 4.02 13.96 -16.42
CA LYS A 85 4.01 15.43 -16.59
C LYS A 85 5.33 16.15 -16.32
N LEU A 86 6.41 15.45 -15.93
CA LEU A 86 7.71 16.08 -15.67
C LEU A 86 8.63 16.12 -16.89
N GLY A 87 8.16 15.68 -18.06
CA GLY A 87 8.86 15.81 -19.32
C GLY A 87 8.81 17.23 -19.86
N ILE A 88 9.70 18.10 -19.39
CA ILE A 88 10.14 19.24 -20.20
C ILE A 88 10.89 18.63 -21.40
N GLY A 89 10.19 18.50 -22.53
CA GLY A 89 10.72 18.00 -23.80
C GLY A 89 10.78 16.48 -23.93
N LYS A 90 9.73 15.85 -24.48
CA LYS A 90 9.75 14.56 -25.21
C LYS A 90 10.51 13.35 -24.59
N VAL A 91 10.86 13.34 -23.30
CA VAL A 91 11.48 12.17 -22.65
C VAL A 91 10.37 11.20 -22.23
N PHE A 92 10.34 10.02 -22.86
CA PHE A 92 9.52 8.90 -22.42
C PHE A 92 9.96 8.48 -21.02
N VAL A 93 9.15 8.80 -20.00
CA VAL A 93 9.39 8.33 -18.63
C VAL A 93 8.90 6.88 -18.53
N PRO A 94 9.78 5.92 -18.24
CA PRO A 94 9.38 4.51 -18.13
C PRO A 94 8.33 4.34 -17.03
N ARG A 95 7.40 3.39 -17.21
CA ARG A 95 6.28 3.20 -16.26
C ARG A 95 6.72 2.65 -14.91
N ASN A 96 7.97 2.22 -14.78
CA ASN A 96 8.55 1.87 -13.48
C ASN A 96 8.89 3.10 -12.62
N ARG A 97 8.81 4.33 -13.16
CA ARG A 97 9.00 5.57 -12.40
C ARG A 97 7.66 6.22 -12.09
N PHE A 98 7.36 6.28 -10.80
CA PHE A 98 6.19 6.96 -10.27
C PHE A 98 6.57 7.69 -8.99
N ARG A 99 5.79 8.70 -8.64
CA ARG A 99 5.94 9.44 -7.40
C ARG A 99 4.94 8.91 -6.38
N VAL A 100 5.37 8.81 -5.13
CA VAL A 100 4.48 8.62 -3.98
C VAL A 100 4.47 9.91 -3.18
N THR A 101 3.29 10.47 -2.95
CA THR A 101 3.06 11.60 -2.06
C THR A 101 2.49 11.05 -0.76
N ILE A 102 3.14 11.33 0.36
CA ILE A 102 2.67 10.96 1.70
C ILE A 102 2.26 12.25 2.39
N PHE A 103 0.99 12.37 2.75
CA PHE A 103 0.48 13.55 3.46
C PHE A 103 0.86 13.47 4.94
N PRO A 104 1.16 14.61 5.58
CA PRO A 104 1.47 14.64 7.01
C PRO A 104 0.27 14.18 7.83
N GLY A 105 0.50 13.37 8.87
CA GLY A 105 -0.58 12.86 9.72
C GLY A 105 -0.27 11.53 10.42
N PHE A 106 -1.34 10.75 10.62
CA PHE A 106 -1.52 9.65 11.58
C PHE A 106 -0.65 8.40 11.36
N ILE A 107 -0.01 8.24 10.20
CA ILE A 107 0.53 6.94 9.78
C ILE A 107 2.04 7.01 9.48
N ASP A 108 2.77 6.00 9.96
CA ASP A 108 4.21 5.85 9.72
C ASP A 108 4.52 5.69 8.22
N ARG A 109 5.57 6.37 7.75
CA ARG A 109 6.02 6.36 6.35
C ARG A 109 6.47 4.96 5.90
N SER A 110 7.05 4.17 6.80
CA SER A 110 7.49 2.80 6.53
C SER A 110 6.31 1.86 6.29
N PHE A 111 5.20 2.06 7.00
CA PHE A 111 3.96 1.33 6.76
C PHE A 111 3.36 1.71 5.39
N VAL A 112 3.28 3.00 5.07
CA VAL A 112 2.82 3.46 3.74
C VAL A 112 3.69 2.85 2.63
N ALA A 113 5.01 2.90 2.76
CA ALA A 113 5.92 2.30 1.79
C ALA A 113 5.66 0.79 1.60
N SER A 114 5.37 0.08 2.70
CA SER A 114 5.07 -1.35 2.68
C SER A 114 3.77 -1.66 1.93
N LEU A 115 2.73 -0.84 2.11
CA LEU A 115 1.48 -0.96 1.35
C LEU A 115 1.70 -0.71 -0.15
N ILE A 116 2.53 0.25 -0.52
CA ILE A 116 2.87 0.52 -1.92
C ILE A 116 3.60 -0.68 -2.55
N VAL A 117 4.55 -1.29 -1.82
CA VAL A 117 5.25 -2.50 -2.28
C VAL A 117 4.27 -3.65 -2.46
N LEU A 118 3.40 -3.90 -1.48
CA LEU A 118 2.35 -4.92 -1.53
C LEU A 118 1.39 -4.72 -2.71
N TYR A 119 0.98 -3.48 -2.98
CA TYR A 119 0.06 -3.15 -4.07
C TYR A 119 0.61 -3.52 -5.46
N PHE A 120 1.93 -3.40 -5.63
CA PHE A 120 2.61 -3.74 -6.88
C PHE A 120 3.27 -5.13 -6.87
N GLU A 121 3.17 -5.89 -5.76
CA GLU A 121 3.73 -7.22 -5.63
C GLU A 121 3.14 -8.20 -6.66
N GLY A 122 3.98 -9.06 -7.25
CA GLY A 122 3.58 -10.08 -8.23
C GLY A 122 3.21 -9.53 -9.63
N ARG A 123 3.03 -8.22 -9.77
CA ARG A 123 2.76 -7.57 -11.07
C ARG A 123 4.09 -7.23 -11.74
N LYS A 124 4.68 -8.20 -12.45
CA LYS A 124 5.92 -7.99 -13.22
C LYS A 124 5.76 -6.77 -14.13
N LEU A 125 6.52 -5.74 -13.80
CA LEU A 125 6.67 -4.47 -14.49
C LEU A 125 7.43 -4.68 -15.80
N TRP A 126 6.76 -5.19 -16.83
CA TRP A 126 7.30 -5.10 -18.18
C TRP A 126 6.71 -3.86 -18.86
N ILE A 127 7.62 -3.09 -19.46
CA ILE A 127 7.46 -1.83 -20.23
C ILE A 127 7.51 -0.54 -19.39
#